data_AF-A0A2D9CIZ7-F1
#
_entry.id   AF-A0A2D9CIZ7-F1
#
_cell.length_a   1.000
_cell.length_b   1.000
_cell.length_c   1.000
_cell.angle_alpha   90.00
_cell.angle_beta   90.00
_cell.angle_gamma   90.00
#
_symmetry.space_group_name_H-M   'P 1'
#
loop_
_entity.id
_entity.type
_entity.pdbx_description
1 polymer ?
#
loop_
_entity_poly.entity_id
_entity_poly.type
_entity_poly.pdbx_seq_one_letter_code
_entity_poly.pdbx_strand_id
1 'polypeptide(L)' 'MFLAALLICSSAQAQSCMVVANTKKIWYSEAKCQADTMDLGLQLVDKGFAVRPYCFKVGEQT' A
#
# COMPACT_ATOMS: atom_id res chain seq x y z
N MET A 1 -5.80 0.09 -14.82
CA MET A 1 -4.86 1.00 -14.12
C MET A 1 -4.88 0.65 -12.65
N PHE A 2 -3.81 0.88 -11.91
CA PHE A 2 -3.67 0.47 -10.51
C PHE A 2 -3.28 1.66 -9.65
N LEU A 3 -3.83 1.74 -8.44
CA LEU A 3 -3.49 2.72 -7.41
C LEU A 3 -2.80 2.01 -6.25
N ALA A 4 -1.58 2.45 -5.93
CA ALA A 4 -0.78 1.98 -4.82
C ALA A 4 -1.35 2.47 -3.48
N ALA A 5 -1.51 1.56 -2.53
CA ALA A 5 -1.90 1.86 -1.17
C ALA A 5 -1.20 0.98 -0.14
N LEU A 6 -1.07 1.51 1.07
CA LEU A 6 -0.54 0.83 2.24
C LEU A 6 -1.55 0.91 3.37
N LEU A 7 -1.82 -0.23 3.99
CA LEU A 7 -2.44 -0.29 5.31
C LEU A 7 -1.31 -0.33 6.35
N ILE A 8 -1.22 0.70 7.19
CA ILE A 8 -0.15 0.90 8.16
C ILE A 8 -0.73 0.80 9.56
N CYS A 9 -0.22 -0.12 10.36
CA CYS A 9 -0.64 -0.38 11.72
C CYS A 9 0.55 -0.21 12.67
N SER A 10 0.31 0.25 13.91
CA SER A 10 1.37 0.35 14.93
C SER A 10 1.96 -1.00 15.32
N SER A 11 1.20 -2.08 15.17
CA SER A 11 1.64 -3.47 15.34
C SER A 11 0.71 -4.42 14.58
N ALA A 12 1.09 -5.68 14.44
CA ALA A 12 0.29 -6.69 13.74
C ALA A 12 -1.04 -7.04 14.45
N GLN A 13 -1.17 -6.71 15.74
CA GLN A 13 -2.37 -6.97 16.56
C GLN A 13 -3.24 -5.72 16.71
N ALA A 14 -2.83 -4.58 16.13
CA ALA A 14 -3.58 -3.35 16.24
C ALA A 14 -4.96 -3.49 15.57
N GLN A 15 -6.01 -3.07 16.28
CA GLN A 15 -7.38 -3.08 15.76
C GLN A 15 -7.68 -1.88 14.85
N SER A 16 -6.79 -0.87 14.85
CA SER A 16 -6.89 0.31 14.01
C SER A 16 -5.60 0.51 13.22
N CYS A 17 -5.78 0.82 11.94
CA CYS A 17 -4.70 1.05 10.99
C CYS A 17 -5.06 2.25 10.10
N MET A 18 -4.04 2.91 9.58
CA MET A 18 -4.18 3.99 8.62
C MET A 18 -4.05 3.46 7.20
N VAL A 19 -4.92 3.90 6.30
CA VAL A 19 -4.75 3.65 4.86
C VAL A 19 -4.12 4.87 4.22
N VAL A 20 -3.01 4.68 3.52
CA VAL A 20 -2.31 5.74 2.79
C VAL A 20 -2.18 5.31 1.33
N ALA A 21 -2.67 6.15 0.41
CA ALA A 21 -2.60 5.89 -1.02
C ALA A 21 -1.73 6.93 -1.74
N ASN A 22 -0.97 6.48 -2.74
CA ASN A 22 -0.17 7.37 -3.58
C ASN A 22 -1.02 7.89 -4.73
N THR A 23 -1.79 8.95 -4.48
CA THR A 23 -2.71 9.56 -5.47
C THR A 23 -2.00 10.36 -6.57
N LYS A 24 -0.70 10.63 -6.42
CA LYS A 24 0.09 11.38 -7.41
C LYS A 24 0.50 10.54 -8.61
N LYS A 25 0.45 9.21 -8.48
CA LYS A 25 0.91 8.27 -9.50
C LYS A 25 -0.12 7.17 -9.64
N ILE A 26 -0.39 6.76 -10.87
CA ILE A 26 -1.27 5.64 -11.18
C ILE A 26 -0.50 4.77 -12.17
N TRP A 27 -0.44 3.47 -11.91
CA TRP A 27 0.39 2.55 -12.68
C TRP A 27 -0.45 1.79 -13.70
N TYR A 28 0.09 1.55 -14.88
CA TYR A 28 -0.59 0.75 -15.90
C TYR A 28 -0.60 -0.74 -15.57
N SER A 29 0.49 -1.24 -14.96
CA SER A 29 0.65 -2.65 -14.57
C SER A 29 0.63 -2.83 -13.07
N GLU A 30 0.02 -3.92 -12.60
CA GLU A 30 -0.01 -4.28 -11.19
C GLU A 30 1.40 -4.47 -10.61
N ALA A 31 2.30 -5.14 -11.33
CA ALA A 31 3.67 -5.38 -10.88
C ALA A 31 4.43 -4.08 -10.53
N LYS A 32 4.28 -3.02 -11.34
CA LYS A 32 4.88 -1.71 -11.03
C LYS A 32 4.22 -1.01 -9.84
N CYS A 33 2.92 -1.23 -9.64
CA CYS A 33 2.23 -0.74 -8.44
C CYS A 33 2.73 -1.47 -7.18
N GLN A 34 2.87 -2.79 -7.26
CA GLN A 34 3.37 -3.61 -6.16
C GLN A 34 4.80 -3.21 -5.80
N ALA A 35 5.68 -3.00 -6.79
CA ALA A 35 7.04 -2.52 -6.55
C ALA A 35 7.07 -1.17 -5.80
N ASP A 36 6.19 -0.23 -6.16
CA ASP A 36 6.08 1.09 -5.48
C ASP A 36 5.62 0.95 -4.03
N THR A 37 4.57 0.16 -3.78
CA THR A 37 4.09 -0.09 -2.42
C THR A 37 5.10 -0.85 -1.56
N MET A 38 5.87 -1.77 -2.14
CA MET A 38 6.90 -2.52 -1.41
C MET A 38 8.07 -1.65 -0.95
N ASP A 39 8.52 -0.70 -1.79
CA ASP A 39 9.63 0.20 -1.44
C ASP A 39 9.36 1.01 -0.16
N LEU A 40 8.20 1.67 -0.10
CA LEU A 40 7.78 2.40 1.09
C LEU A 40 7.37 1.46 2.24
N GLY A 41 6.76 0.32 1.92
CA GLY A 41 6.32 -0.67 2.89
C GLY A 41 7.49 -1.22 3.72
N LEU A 42 8.61 -1.57 3.07
CA LEU A 42 9.81 -2.06 3.75
C LEU A 42 10.42 -1.02 4.68
N GLN A 43 10.50 0.24 4.25
CA GLN A 43 11.00 1.34 5.10
C GLN A 43 10.16 1.55 6.37
N LEU A 44 8.86 1.28 6.32
CA LEU A 44 7.98 1.37 7.47
C LEU A 44 8.07 0.14 8.38
N VAL A 45 8.25 -1.05 7.79
CA VAL A 45 8.52 -2.28 8.55
C VAL A 45 9.82 -2.16 9.33
N ASP A 46 10.88 -1.61 8.73
CA ASP A 46 12.16 -1.35 9.41
C ASP A 46 12.02 -0.35 10.58
N LYS A 47 10.97 0.48 10.56
CA LYS A 47 10.62 1.41 11.65
C LYS A 47 9.69 0.79 12.70
N GLY A 48 9.36 -0.50 12.59
CA GLY A 48 8.55 -1.25 13.54
C GLY A 48 7.04 -1.22 13.28
N PHE A 49 6.59 -0.68 12.14
CA PHE A 49 5.17 -0.73 11.77
C PHE A 49 4.81 -2.06 11.12
N ALA A 50 3.59 -2.54 11.36
CA ALA A 50 3.03 -3.62 10.56
C ALA A 50 2.37 -3.00 9.32
N VAL A 51 2.84 -3.37 8.14
CA VAL A 51 2.37 -2.79 6.88
C VAL A 51 1.86 -3.87 5.94
N ARG A 52 0.69 -3.63 5.34
CA ARG A 52 0.14 -4.46 4.28
C ARG A 52 0.02 -3.65 2.99
N PRO A 53 0.85 -3.92 1.97
CA PRO A 53 0.72 -3.28 0.67
C PRO A 53 -0.49 -3.82 -0.10
N TYR A 54 -1.12 -2.95 -0.89
CA TYR A 54 -2.23 -3.30 -1.76
C TYR A 54 -2.25 -2.44 -3.02
N CYS A 55 -2.68 -3.03 -4.13
CA CYS A 55 -2.85 -2.34 -5.41
C CYS A 55 -4.31 -2.42 -5.85
N PHE A 56 -5.01 -1.29 -5.79
CA PHE A 56 -6.41 -1.20 -6.20
C PHE A 56 -6.49 -1.04 -7.72
N LYS A 57 -7.24 -1.91 -8.40
CA LYS A 57 -7.52 -1.71 -9.82
C LYS A 57 -8.56 -0.60 -9.99
N VAL A 58 -8.14 0.50 -10.62
CA VAL A 58 -8.98 1.67 -10.86
C VAL A 58 -9.93 1.39 -12.02
N GLY A 59 -11.22 1.67 -11.81
CA GLY A 59 -12.26 1.54 -12.83
C GLY A 59 -12.96 0.18 -12.87
N GLU A 60 -12.53 -0.79 -12.04
CA GLU A 60 -13.36 -1.95 -11.72
C GLU A 60 -14.10 -1.68 -10.42
N GLN A 61 -15.43 -1.76 -10.45
CA GLN A 61 -16.22 -1.87 -9.23
C GLN A 61 -16.04 -3.30 -8.71
N THR A 62 -15.55 -3.42 -7.49
CA THR A 62 -15.59 -4.67 -6.70
C THR A 62 -17.02 -5.07 -6.39
#